data_AF-A0A3M2BRX5-F1
#
_entry.id   AF-A0A3M2BRX5-F1
#
_cell.length_a   1.000
_cell.length_b   1.000
_cell.length_c   1.000
_cell.angle_alpha   90.00
_cell.angle_beta   90.00
_cell.angle_gamma   90.00
#
_symmetry.space_group_name_H-M   'P 1'
#
loop_
_entity.id
_entity.type
_entity.pdbx_description
1 polymer ?
#
loop_
_entity_poly.entity_id
_entity_poly.type
_entity_poly.pdbx_seq_one_letter_code
_entity_poly.pdbx_strand_id
1 'polypeptide(L)' 'MPAFRALVHQAFGRRRKTLRNALLPGRDPRRLDAAFNAAEVDPRRRAESLAVAEFVRLWRALNRAGGAIQ' A
#
# COMPACT_ATOMS: atom_id res chain seq x y z
N MET A 1 -8.57 4.17 -12.90
CA MET A 1 -7.71 4.42 -11.73
C MET A 1 -6.30 3.84 -11.94
N PRO A 2 -5.43 4.47 -12.75
CA PRO A 2 -4.09 3.96 -13.04
C PRO A 2 -3.21 3.80 -11.78
N ALA A 3 -3.33 4.71 -10.81
CA ALA A 3 -2.59 4.65 -9.55
C ALA A 3 -2.95 3.45 -8.64
N PHE A 4 -4.22 2.99 -8.66
CA PHE A 4 -4.62 1.80 -7.89
C PHE A 4 -4.02 0.53 -8.50
N ARG A 5 -4.06 0.42 -9.83
CA ARG A 5 -3.49 -0.72 -10.55
C ARG A 5 -1.97 -0.79 -10.35
N ALA A 6 -1.28 0.35 -10.39
CA ALA A 6 0.15 0.43 -10.07
C ALA A 6 0.46 -0.04 -8.65
N LEU A 7 -0.35 0.35 -7.65
CA LEU A 7 -0.21 -0.10 -6.26
C LEU A 7 -0.37 -1.63 -6.14
N VAL A 8 -1.40 -2.20 -6.77
CA VAL A 8 -1.60 -3.66 -6.80
C VAL A 8 -0.41 -4.34 -7.49
N HIS A 9 0.02 -3.86 -8.66
CA HIS A 9 1.19 -4.40 -9.35
C HIS A 9 2.46 -4.33 -8.48
N GLN A 10 2.68 -3.25 -7.75
CA GLN A 10 3.85 -3.09 -6.88
C GLN A 10 3.79 -4.03 -5.68
N ALA A 11 2.61 -4.22 -5.09
CA ALA A 11 2.36 -5.16 -3.99
C ALA A 11 2.60 -6.62 -4.42
N PHE A 12 2.17 -7.01 -5.62
CA PHE A 12 2.31 -8.37 -6.16
C PHE A 12 3.64 -8.62 -6.89
N GLY A 13 4.35 -7.57 -7.32
CA GLY A 13 5.64 -7.67 -8.01
C GLY A 13 6.77 -8.21 -7.14
N ARG A 14 6.56 -8.32 -5.82
CA ARG A 14 7.54 -8.83 -4.84
C ARG A 14 6.92 -9.90 -3.94
N ARG A 15 6.49 -11.02 -4.55
CA ARG A 15 5.78 -12.18 -3.94
C ARG A 15 6.31 -12.74 -2.61
N ARG A 16 7.53 -12.40 -2.17
CA ARG A 16 8.15 -12.91 -0.95
C ARG A 16 8.43 -11.84 0.12
N LYS A 17 8.12 -10.57 -0.15
CA LYS A 17 8.34 -9.48 0.80
C LYS A 17 7.04 -9.11 1.52
N THR A 18 7.17 -8.59 2.73
CA THR A 18 6.06 -7.96 3.45
C THR A 18 5.50 -6.81 2.61
N LEU A 19 4.20 -6.53 2.76
CA LEU A 19 3.51 -5.50 2.01
C LEU A 19 4.19 -4.13 2.14
N ARG A 20 4.70 -3.81 3.33
CA ARG A 20 5.52 -2.62 3.56
C ARG A 20 6.77 -2.60 2.69
N ASN A 21 7.54 -3.69 2.66
CA ASN A 21 8.77 -3.77 1.85
C ASN A 21 8.50 -3.80 0.33
N ALA A 22 7.31 -4.22 -0.07
CA ALA A 22 6.87 -4.14 -1.46
C ALA A 22 6.58 -2.68 -1.86
N LEU A 23 5.94 -1.90 -0.97
CA LEU A 23 5.48 -0.53 -1.23
C LEU A 23 6.45 0.59 -0.82
N LEU A 24 7.45 0.29 0.01
CA LEU A 24 8.46 1.24 0.49
C LEU A 24 9.27 1.94 -0.62
N PRO A 25 9.69 1.28 -1.73
CA PRO A 25 10.49 1.95 -2.75
C PRO A 25 9.75 3.14 -3.36
N GLY A 26 10.39 4.31 -3.32
CA GLY A 26 9.81 5.56 -3.83
C GLY A 26 8.73 6.17 -2.95
N ARG A 27 8.58 5.72 -1.69
CA ARG A 27 7.64 6.30 -0.72
C ARG A 27 8.33 6.64 0.60
N ASP A 28 7.83 7.68 1.25
CA ASP A 28 8.24 8.02 2.61
C ASP A 28 7.79 6.92 3.60
N PRO A 29 8.70 6.31 4.37
CA PRO A 29 8.38 5.27 5.34
C PRO A 29 7.32 5.71 6.36
N ARG A 30 7.37 6.97 6.85
CA ARG A 30 6.45 7.48 7.87
C ARG A 30 5.04 7.64 7.31
N ARG A 31 4.92 8.13 6.07
CA ARG A 31 3.62 8.24 5.38
C ARG A 31 3.02 6.87 5.09
N LEU A 32 3.88 5.91 4.72
CA LEU A 32 3.46 4.54 4.46
C LEU A 32 2.94 3.87 5.74
N ASP A 33 3.65 4.01 6.86
CA ASP A 33 3.22 3.46 8.16
C ASP A 33 1.92 4.12 8.66
N ALA A 34 1.77 5.44 8.49
CA ALA A 34 0.52 6.14 8.79
C ALA A 34 -0.65 5.65 7.92
N ALA A 35 -0.40 5.36 6.63
CA ALA A 35 -1.43 4.84 5.73
C ALA A 35 -1.82 3.39 6.07
N PHE A 36 -0.87 2.55 6.47
CA PHE A 36 -1.18 1.20 6.98
C PHE A 36 -2.05 1.25 8.23
N ASN A 37 -1.72 2.12 9.18
CA ASN A 37 -2.51 2.31 10.38
C ASN A 37 -3.93 2.81 10.07
N ALA A 38 -4.06 3.83 9.22
CA ALA A 38 -5.36 4.37 8.81
C ALA A 38 -6.21 3.37 7.99
N ALA A 39 -5.56 2.47 7.27
CA ALA A 39 -6.23 1.41 6.52
C ALA A 39 -6.55 0.17 7.35
N GLU A 40 -6.10 0.11 8.61
CA GLU A 40 -6.15 -1.09 9.48
C GLU A 40 -5.54 -2.32 8.80
N VAL A 41 -4.43 -2.11 8.08
CA VAL A 41 -3.73 -3.17 7.36
C VAL A 41 -2.40 -3.44 8.05
N ASP A 42 -2.14 -4.71 8.37
CA ASP A 42 -0.86 -5.11 8.93
C ASP A 42 0.26 -5.01 7.86
N PRO A 43 1.29 -4.15 8.06
CA PRO A 43 2.39 -3.97 7.12
C PRO A 43 3.25 -5.23 6.91
N ARG A 44 3.16 -6.22 7.80
CA ARG A 44 3.90 -7.50 7.73
C ARG A 44 3.20 -8.57 6.89
N ARG A 45 1.91 -8.39 6.59
CA ARG A 45 1.17 -9.33 5.74
C ARG A 45 1.70 -9.33 4.31
N ARG A 46 1.42 -10.40 3.57
CA ARG A 46 1.75 -10.52 2.16
C ARG A 46 0.60 -9.97 1.32
N ALA A 47 0.90 -9.46 0.13
CA ALA A 47 -0.12 -8.95 -0.78
C ALA A 47 -1.21 -9.99 -1.11
N GLU A 48 -0.85 -11.27 -1.17
CA GLU A 48 -1.78 -12.38 -1.45
C GLU A 48 -2.73 -12.70 -0.29
N SER A 49 -2.43 -12.27 0.94
CA SER A 49 -3.31 -12.51 2.09
C SER A 49 -4.26 -11.36 2.39
N LEU A 50 -4.19 -10.26 1.62
CA LEU A 50 -5.08 -9.12 1.75
C LEU A 50 -6.31 -9.26 0.85
N ALA A 51 -7.47 -8.93 1.40
CA ALA A 51 -8.71 -8.76 0.66
C ALA A 51 -8.68 -7.49 -0.21
N VAL A 52 -9.48 -7.48 -1.28
CA VAL A 52 -9.61 -6.33 -2.18
C VAL A 52 -10.07 -5.07 -1.42
N ALA A 53 -10.95 -5.23 -0.43
CA ALA A 53 -11.40 -4.13 0.42
C ALA A 53 -10.24 -3.48 1.20
N GLU A 54 -9.31 -4.29 1.71
CA GLU A 54 -8.10 -3.81 2.42
C GLU A 54 -7.20 -3.01 1.46
N PHE A 55 -7.03 -3.47 0.21
CA PHE A 55 -6.31 -2.72 -0.82
C PHE A 55 -6.94 -1.36 -1.13
N VAL A 56 -8.27 -1.29 -1.22
CA VAL A 56 -8.99 -0.04 -1.48
C VAL A 56 -8.81 0.93 -0.31
N ARG A 57 -8.91 0.44 0.92
CA ARG A 57 -8.66 1.24 2.14
C ARG A 57 -7.25 1.79 2.18
N LEU A 58 -6.25 0.94 1.91
CA LEU A 58 -4.84 1.33 1.84
C LEU A 58 -4.60 2.37 0.75
N TRP A 59 -5.16 2.18 -0.43
CA TRP A 59 -5.05 3.15 -1.52
C TRP A 59 -5.68 4.50 -1.14
N ARG A 60 -6.87 4.50 -0.52
CA ARG A 60 -7.51 5.75 -0.03
C ARG A 60 -6.66 6.43 1.04
N ALA A 61 -6.13 5.67 2.00
CA ALA A 61 -5.27 6.19 3.05
C ALA A 61 -3.98 6.82 2.49
N LEU A 62 -3.36 6.18 1.49
CA LEU A 62 -2.19 6.71 0.81
C LEU A 62 -2.48 8.01 0.05
N ASN A 63 -3.64 8.13 -0.61
CA ASN A 63 -4.05 9.37 -1.27
C ASN A 63 -4.40 10.49 -0.28
N ARG A 64 -4.84 10.14 0.93
CA ARG A 64 -5.19 11.10 1.98
C ARG A 64 -3.97 11.57 2.78
N ALA A 65 -3.01 10.68 3.03
CA ALA A 65 -1.77 10.96 3.76
C ALA A 65 -0.70 11.66 2.89
N GLY A 66 -0.91 11.71 1.58
CA GLY A 66 -0.08 12.46 0.64
C GLY A 66 -0.97 12.88 -0.52
N GLY A 67 -1.51 14.09 -0.44
CA GLY A 67 -2.14 14.73 -1.58
C GLY A 67 -1.21 14.67 -2.79
N ALA A 68 -1.79 14.23 -3.90
CA ALA A 68 -1.23 14.17 -5.26
C ALA A 68 0.04 13.33 -5.44
N ILE A 69 -0.15 12.11 -5.97
CA ILE A 69 0.75 11.64 -7.02
C ILE A 69 0.36 12.48 -8.27
N GLN A 70 1.09 13.58 -8.50
CA GLN A 70 1.37 14.10 -9.84
C GLN A 70 2.76 13.63 -10.21
#